data_AF-A0A944T4D9-F1
#
_entry.id   AF-A0A944T4D9-F1
#
_cell.length_a   1.000
_cell.length_b   1.000
_cell.length_c   1.000
_cell.angle_alpha   90.00
_cell.angle_beta   90.00
_cell.angle_gamma   90.00
#
_symmetry.space_group_name_H-M   'P 1'
#
loop_
_entity.id
_entity.type
_entity.pdbx_description
1 polymer ?
#
loop_
_entity_poly.entity_id
_entity_poly.type
_entity_poly.pdbx_seq_one_letter_code
_entity_poly.pdbx_strand_id
1 'polypeptide(L)' 'MSGNKTSFVEQLKQNPLFLTMSGVLIGSVTEQIEGFTGIPSLVVSIFAVLLTLIPLVWALSVWLKKRKK' A
#
# COMPACT_ATOMS: atom_id res chain seq x y z
N MET A 1 -25.28 20.03 -4.48
CA MET A 1 -24.29 19.00 -4.91
C MET A 1 -23.86 18.23 -3.68
N SER A 2 -24.43 17.03 -3.47
CA SER A 2 -24.06 16.16 -2.34
C SER A 2 -22.75 15.47 -2.70
N GLY A 3 -21.63 15.95 -2.14
CA GLY A 3 -20.33 15.33 -2.31
C GLY A 3 -20.34 13.96 -1.66
N ASN A 4 -20.32 12.91 -2.48
CA ASN A 4 -20.20 11.53 -2.03
C ASN A 4 -18.86 11.37 -1.30
N LYS A 5 -18.84 11.54 0.02
CA LYS A 5 -17.69 11.23 0.87
C LYS A 5 -17.58 9.71 0.96
N THR A 6 -17.07 9.08 -0.10
CA THR A 6 -16.66 7.69 -0.02
C THR A 6 -15.61 7.58 1.07
N SER A 7 -15.78 6.60 1.94
CA SER A 7 -14.88 6.35 3.05
C SER A 7 -13.44 6.18 2.52
N PHE A 8 -12.43 6.60 3.28
CA PHE A 8 -11.01 6.36 2.94
C PHE A 8 -10.75 4.89 2.57
N VAL A 9 -11.49 3.97 3.21
CA VAL A 9 -11.46 2.52 2.94
C VAL A 9 -12.04 2.18 1.55
N GLU A 10 -13.07 2.87 1.07
CA GLU A 10 -13.65 2.66 -0.26
C GLU A 10 -12.74 3.19 -1.37
N GLN A 11 -12.06 4.31 -1.13
CA GLN A 11 -11.07 4.86 -2.07
C GLN A 11 -9.84 3.93 -2.18
N LEU A 12 -9.39 3.38 -1.06
CA LEU A 12 -8.34 2.35 -1.03
C LEU A 12 -8.74 1.08 -1.79
N LYS A 13 -10.01 0.66 -1.69
CA LYS A 13 -10.55 -0.45 -2.49
C LYS A 13 -10.59 -0.13 -3.99
N GLN A 14 -10.80 1.12 -4.37
CA GLN A 14 -10.89 1.53 -5.78
C GLN A 14 -9.53 1.58 -6.47
N ASN A 15 -8.45 1.94 -5.76
CA ASN A 15 -7.12 2.00 -6.37
C ASN A 15 -6.03 1.33 -5.51
N PRO A 16 -5.90 -0.01 -5.61
CA PRO A 16 -4.87 -0.75 -4.87
C PRO A 16 -3.44 -0.31 -5.18
N LEU A 17 -3.21 0.35 -6.33
CA LEU A 17 -1.89 0.89 -6.68
C LEU A 17 -1.47 2.04 -5.76
N PHE A 18 -2.41 2.73 -5.11
CA PHE A 18 -2.10 3.78 -4.15
C PHE A 18 -1.33 3.23 -2.94
N LEU A 19 -1.71 2.04 -2.46
CA LEU A 19 -1.00 1.35 -1.37
C LEU A 19 0.38 0.86 -1.79
N THR A 20 0.51 0.40 -3.04
CA THR A 20 1.83 0.07 -3.59
C THR A 20 2.71 1.31 -3.70
N MET A 21 2.19 2.41 -4.22
CA MET A 21 2.94 3.65 -4.36
C MET A 21 3.37 4.21 -3.00
N SER A 22 2.47 4.23 -2.01
CA SER A 22 2.80 4.69 -0.67
C SER A 22 3.83 3.79 0.00
N GLY A 23 3.70 2.46 -0.13
CA GLY A 23 4.70 1.51 0.37
C GLY A 23 6.09 1.74 -0.26
N VAL A 24 6.16 1.95 -1.59
CA VAL A 24 7.42 2.26 -2.28
C VAL A 24 8.02 3.57 -1.79
N LEU A 25 7.21 4.63 -1.68
CA LEU A 25 7.65 5.94 -1.22
C LEU A 25 8.17 5.88 0.23
N ILE A 26 7.42 5.24 1.13
CA ILE A 26 7.84 5.05 2.52
C ILE A 26 9.15 4.26 2.58
N GLY A 27 9.25 3.17 1.82
CA GLY A 27 10.48 2.37 1.73
C GLY A 27 11.71 3.18 1.28
N SER A 28 11.51 4.11 0.34
CA SER A 28 12.59 4.95 -0.21
C SER A 28 13.15 6.00 0.75
N VAL A 29 12.43 6.31 1.84
CA VAL A 29 12.83 7.33 2.83
C VAL A 29 12.98 6.75 4.24
N THR A 30 13.17 5.45 4.37
CA THR A 30 13.25 4.73 5.66
C THR A 30 14.34 5.27 6.59
N GLU A 31 15.53 5.60 6.07
CA GLU A 31 16.61 6.21 6.85
C GLU A 31 16.26 7.61 7.38
N GLN A 32 15.52 8.39 6.59
CA GLN A 32 15.05 9.71 7.02
C GLN A 32 14.00 9.56 8.12
N ILE A 33 13.09 8.61 7.99
CA ILE A 33 12.09 8.29 9.02
C ILE A 33 12.79 7.87 10.32
N GLU A 34 13.82 7.03 10.24
CA GLU A 34 14.63 6.66 11.41
C GLU A 34 15.27 7.89 12.05
N GLY A 35 15.87 8.78 11.26
CA GLY A 35 16.46 10.03 11.75
C GLY A 35 15.45 10.99 12.40
N PHE A 36 14.21 11.06 11.93
CA PHE A 36 13.18 11.95 12.49
C PHE A 36 12.41 11.36 13.68
N THR A 37 12.26 10.03 13.74
CA THR A 37 11.35 9.37 14.69
C THR A 37 12.05 8.45 15.69
N GLY A 38 13.30 8.06 15.42
CA GLY A 38 14.02 7.03 16.18
C GLY A 38 13.50 5.61 15.96
N ILE A 39 12.56 5.40 15.04
CA ILE A 39 12.07 4.06 14.68
C ILE A 39 13.09 3.40 13.75
N PRO A 40 13.58 2.19 14.05
CA PRO A 40 14.56 1.52 13.19
C PRO A 40 14.07 1.39 11.74
N SER A 41 14.91 1.74 10.78
CA SER A 41 14.63 1.65 9.33
C SER A 41 14.16 0.26 8.91
N LEU A 42 14.66 -0.80 9.56
CA LEU A 42 14.25 -2.18 9.33
C LEU A 42 12.75 -2.39 9.64
N VAL A 43 12.25 -1.82 10.74
CA VAL A 43 10.82 -1.92 11.11
C VAL A 43 9.97 -1.19 10.07
N VAL A 44 10.36 0.04 9.71
CA VAL A 44 9.67 0.85 8.70
C VAL A 44 9.65 0.14 7.34
N SER A 45 10.77 -0.49 6.95
CA SER A 45 10.92 -1.25 5.71
C SER A 45 9.97 -2.45 5.66
N ILE A 46 9.81 -3.18 6.77
CA ILE A 46 8.86 -4.30 6.85
C ILE A 46 7.43 -3.80 6.61
N PHE A 47 7.03 -2.69 7.25
CA PHE A 47 5.72 -2.09 7.03
C PHE A 47 5.51 -1.63 5.58
N ALA A 48 6.51 -1.00 4.97
CA ALA A 48 6.50 -0.61 3.57
C ALA A 48 6.29 -1.81 2.64
N VAL A 49 7.02 -2.91 2.87
CA VAL A 49 6.88 -4.15 2.10
C VAL A 49 5.47 -4.73 2.25
N LEU A 50 4.92 -4.79 3.46
CA LEU A 50 3.55 -5.28 3.68
C LEU A 50 2.51 -4.44 2.93
N LEU A 51 2.64 -3.10 2.97
CA LEU A 51 1.77 -2.19 2.23
C LEU A 51 1.83 -2.42 0.71
N THR A 52 3.01 -2.74 0.16
CA THR A 52 3.15 -3.06 -1.27
C THR A 52 2.60 -4.43 -1.65
N LEU A 53 2.79 -5.46 -0.80
CA LEU A 53 2.44 -6.84 -1.12
C LEU A 53 0.94 -7.11 -1.10
N ILE A 54 0.19 -6.50 -0.18
CA ILE A 54 -1.26 -6.69 -0.06
C ILE A 54 -2.00 -6.47 -1.39
N PRO A 55 -1.86 -5.31 -2.07
CA PRO A 55 -2.50 -5.07 -3.36
C PRO A 55 -1.98 -5.98 -4.48
N LEU A 56 -0.69 -6.34 -4.48
CA LEU A 56 -0.08 -7.26 -5.45
C LEU A 56 -0.69 -8.66 -5.37
N VAL A 57 -0.79 -9.23 -4.16
CA VAL A 57 -1.38 -10.56 -3.92
C VAL A 57 -2.85 -10.58 -4.30
N TRP A 58 -3.59 -9.52 -3.98
CA TRP A 58 -4.99 -9.39 -4.38
C TRP A 58 -5.14 -9.32 -5.90
N ALA A 59 -4.36 -8.48 -6.58
CA ALA A 59 -4.39 -8.34 -8.03
C ALA A 59 -4.03 -9.66 -8.75
N LEU A 60 -3.00 -10.36 -8.28
CA LEU A 60 -2.59 -11.67 -8.80
C LEU A 60 -3.72 -12.70 -8.61
N SER A 61 -4.37 -12.72 -7.44
CA SER A 61 -5.49 -13.61 -7.15
C SER A 61 -6.68 -13.38 -8.08
N VAL A 62 -7.03 -12.12 -8.34
CA VAL A 62 -8.09 -11.73 -9.29
C VAL A 62 -7.71 -12.15 -10.71
N TRP A 63 -6.45 -11.92 -11.11
CA TRP A 63 -5.96 -12.31 -12.43
C TRP A 63 -6.00 -13.82 -12.65
N LEU A 64 -5.53 -14.62 -11.68
CA LEU A 64 -5.60 -16.08 -11.73
C LEU A 64 -7.04 -16.60 -11.85
N LYS A 65 -7.99 -16.00 -11.11
CA LYS A 65 -9.41 -16.34 -11.22
C LYS A 65 -9.98 -16.07 -12.61
N LYS A 66 -9.55 -14.99 -13.28
CA LYS A 66 -9.97 -14.68 -14.65
C LYS A 66 -9.42 -15.68 -15.69
N ARG A 67 -8.24 -16.27 -15.43
CA ARG A 67 -7.58 -17.24 -16.32
C ARG A 67 -8.08 -18.68 -16.17
N LYS A 68 -8.80 -18.98 -15.08
CA LYS A 68 -9.48 -20.27 -14.86
C LYS A 68 -10.92 -20.31 -15.38
N LYS A 69 -11.37 -19.23 -16.04
CA LYS A 69 -12.62 -19.15 -16.79
C LYS A 69 -12.31 -19.29 -18.27
#